data_AF-A0A9D9CJQ9-F1
#
_entry.id   AF-A0A9D9CJQ9-F1
#
_cell.length_a   1.000
_cell.length_b   1.000
_cell.length_c   1.000
_cell.angle_alpha   90.00
_cell.angle_beta   90.00
_cell.angle_gamma   90.00
#
_symmetry.space_group_name_H-M   'P 1'
#
loop_
_entity.id
_entity.type
_entity.pdbx_description
1 polymer ?
#
loop_
_entity_poly.entity_id
_entity_poly.type
_entity_poly.pdbx_seq_one_letter_code
_entity_poly.pdbx_strand_id
1 'polypeptide(L)'
;MQARFFYTVLFLLFAMVAMSQKKASTPQRTPQQEAAKQTEMLARILPDLTEQQKRVLYDINLKYIKERQEQAERTATIERIKRKHLDYQAVLTRVQYEILQKQCENSRVHCQPAVHEQAAAVYTTQY
;
A
#
# COMPACT_ATOMS: atom_id res chain seq x y z
N MET A 1 50.66 -24.65 -2.24
CA MET A 1 49.34 -25.26 -2.56
C MET A 1 48.24 -24.95 -1.53
N GLN A 2 48.57 -24.72 -0.25
CA GLN A 2 47.58 -24.56 0.82
C GLN A 2 46.68 -23.31 0.73
N ALA A 3 47.21 -22.14 0.32
CA ALA A 3 46.40 -20.92 0.22
C ALA A 3 45.33 -20.99 -0.89
N ARG A 4 45.64 -21.61 -2.04
CA ARG A 4 44.69 -21.76 -3.15
C ARG A 4 43.55 -22.73 -2.81
N PHE A 5 43.84 -23.74 -1.99
CA PHE A 5 42.83 -24.63 -1.43
C PHE A 5 41.94 -23.90 -0.41
N PHE A 6 42.52 -23.01 0.41
CA PHE A 6 41.76 -22.22 1.37
C PHE A 6 40.77 -21.26 0.69
N TYR A 7 41.20 -20.56 -0.37
CA TYR A 7 40.31 -19.66 -1.12
C TYR A 7 39.19 -20.40 -1.88
N THR A 8 39.46 -21.60 -2.39
CA THR A 8 38.44 -22.41 -3.08
C THR A 8 37.41 -22.97 -2.09
N VAL A 9 37.83 -23.40 -0.90
CA VAL A 9 36.92 -23.81 0.18
C VAL A 9 36.08 -22.62 0.69
N LEU A 10 36.71 -21.45 0.88
CA LEU A 10 36.00 -20.23 1.29
C LEU A 10 34.96 -19.78 0.25
N PHE A 11 35.30 -19.86 -1.04
CA PHE A 11 34.39 -19.53 -2.14
C PHE A 11 33.19 -20.50 -2.21
N LEU A 12 33.43 -21.80 -2.02
CA LEU A 12 32.36 -22.82 -1.98
C LEU A 12 31.42 -22.64 -0.78
N LEU A 13 31.96 -22.28 0.40
CA LEU A 13 31.16 -21.95 1.58
C LEU A 13 30.29 -20.71 1.34
N PHE A 14 30.83 -19.66 0.72
CA PHE A 14 30.07 -18.46 0.37
C PHE A 14 28.95 -18.76 -0.65
N ALA A 15 29.22 -19.60 -1.64
CA ALA A 15 28.24 -20.01 -2.65
C ALA A 15 27.05 -20.80 -2.05
N MET A 16 27.29 -21.65 -1.05
CA MET A 16 26.20 -22.37 -0.35
C MET A 16 25.27 -21.43 0.42
N VAL A 17 25.80 -20.41 1.09
CA VAL A 17 24.99 -19.43 1.84
C VAL A 17 24.13 -18.59 0.89
N ALA A 18 24.67 -18.24 -0.28
CA ALA A 18 23.92 -17.49 -1.30
C ALA A 18 22.72 -18.30 -1.87
N MET A 19 22.84 -19.62 -1.98
CA MET A 19 21.77 -20.49 -2.51
C MET A 19 20.66 -20.82 -1.49
N SER A 20 20.85 -20.51 -0.20
CA SER A 20 19.89 -20.87 0.86
C SER A 20 18.84 -19.79 1.16
N GLN A 21 18.73 -18.75 0.33
CA GLN A 21 17.62 -17.78 0.41
C GLN A 21 16.34 -18.38 -0.18
N LYS A 22 15.78 -19.41 0.47
CA LYS A 22 14.37 -19.75 0.28
C LYS A 22 13.57 -18.53 0.74
N LYS A 23 13.05 -17.75 -0.21
CA LYS A 23 12.08 -16.70 0.06
C LYS A 23 10.97 -17.35 0.87
N ALA A 24 10.88 -17.03 2.15
CA ALA A 24 9.72 -17.41 2.95
C ALA A 24 8.52 -16.81 2.23
N SER A 25 7.73 -17.65 1.57
CA SER A 25 6.46 -17.28 0.99
C SER A 25 5.58 -16.86 2.16
N THR A 26 5.53 -15.56 2.44
CA THR A 26 4.50 -15.00 3.32
C THR A 26 3.16 -15.52 2.80
N PRO A 27 2.31 -16.10 3.66
CA PRO A 27 1.02 -16.61 3.21
C PRO A 27 0.28 -15.47 2.50
N GLN A 28 0.06 -15.65 1.20
CA GLN A 28 -0.55 -14.65 0.35
C GLN A 28 -2.01 -14.50 0.80
N ARG A 29 -2.32 -13.38 1.47
CA ARG A 29 -3.69 -13.10 1.90
C ARG A 29 -4.60 -13.05 0.69
N THR A 30 -5.80 -13.62 0.82
CA THR A 30 -6.81 -13.47 -0.23
C THR A 30 -7.27 -12.01 -0.31
N PRO A 31 -7.77 -11.54 -1.46
CA PRO A 31 -8.34 -10.21 -1.60
C PRO A 31 -9.37 -9.87 -0.51
N GLN A 32 -10.20 -10.85 -0.13
CA GLN A 32 -11.23 -10.74 0.90
C GLN A 32 -10.62 -10.54 2.29
N GLN A 33 -9.53 -11.25 2.61
CA GLN A 33 -8.83 -11.09 3.88
C GLN A 33 -8.12 -9.74 3.98
N GLU A 34 -7.53 -9.27 2.88
CA GLU A 34 -6.91 -7.94 2.85
C GLU A 34 -7.96 -6.83 2.94
N ALA A 35 -9.11 -6.98 2.28
CA ALA A 35 -10.23 -6.06 2.39
C ALA A 35 -10.76 -6.01 3.83
N ALA A 36 -10.98 -7.16 4.47
CA ALA A 36 -11.44 -7.24 5.86
C ALA A 36 -10.47 -6.52 6.80
N LYS A 37 -9.17 -6.75 6.64
CA LYS A 37 -8.13 -6.11 7.44
C LYS A 37 -8.08 -4.59 7.24
N GLN A 38 -8.21 -4.11 6.00
CA GLN A 38 -8.25 -2.68 5.72
C GLN A 38 -9.48 -2.02 6.34
N THR A 39 -10.65 -2.66 6.24
CA THR A 39 -11.88 -2.15 6.86
C THR A 39 -11.81 -2.18 8.38
N GLU A 40 -11.21 -3.21 8.98
CA GLU A 40 -10.99 -3.27 10.42
C GLU A 40 -10.07 -2.13 10.89
N MET A 41 -9.01 -1.83 10.14
CA MET A 41 -8.13 -0.70 10.42
C MET A 41 -8.90 0.63 10.37
N LEU A 42 -9.76 0.83 9.36
CA LEU A 42 -10.62 2.02 9.28
C LEU A 42 -11.58 2.11 10.48
N ALA A 43 -12.19 1.00 10.89
CA ALA A 43 -13.10 0.96 12.03
C ALA A 43 -12.41 1.29 13.38
N ARG A 44 -11.09 1.08 13.49
CA ARG A 44 -10.31 1.45 14.68
C ARG A 44 -9.90 2.91 14.71
N ILE A 45 -9.75 3.54 13.53
CA ILE A 45 -9.25 4.91 13.39
C ILE A 45 -10.41 5.91 13.35
N LEU A 46 -11.52 5.53 12.71
CA LEU A 46 -12.64 6.42 12.45
C LEU A 46 -13.69 6.32 13.56
N PRO A 47 -14.11 7.45 14.14
CA PRO A 47 -15.16 7.47 15.15
C PRO A 47 -16.52 7.14 14.51
N ASP A 48 -17.38 6.47 15.27
CA ASP A 48 -18.80 6.24 14.97
C ASP A 48 -19.09 5.68 13.57
N LEU A 49 -18.21 4.79 13.10
CA LEU A 49 -18.37 4.15 11.79
C LEU A 49 -19.56 3.17 11.83
N THR A 50 -20.62 3.48 11.09
CA THR A 50 -21.84 2.65 11.07
C THR A 50 -21.59 1.30 10.39
N GLU A 51 -22.40 0.29 10.72
CA GLU A 51 -22.31 -1.03 10.07
C GLU A 51 -22.54 -0.96 8.55
N GLN A 52 -23.40 -0.05 8.10
CA GLN A 52 -23.59 0.20 6.67
C GLN A 52 -22.33 0.78 6.03
N GLN A 53 -21.71 1.80 6.65
CA GLN A 53 -20.45 2.36 6.16
C GLN A 53 -19.33 1.31 6.14
N LYS A 54 -19.23 0.44 7.16
CA LYS A 54 -18.25 -0.65 7.20
C LYS A 54 -18.42 -1.63 6.02
N ARG A 55 -19.66 -2.01 5.70
CA ARG A 55 -19.95 -2.89 4.55
C ARG A 55 -19.53 -2.23 3.23
N VAL A 56 -19.92 -0.98 3.01
CA VAL A 56 -19.57 -0.26 1.77
C VAL A 56 -18.05 -0.06 1.66
N LEU A 57 -17.37 0.28 2.76
CA LEU A 57 -15.90 0.40 2.79
C LEU A 57 -15.19 -0.93 2.52
N TYR A 58 -15.74 -2.04 3.00
CA TYR A 58 -15.25 -3.37 2.66
C TYR A 58 -15.36 -3.65 1.16
N ASP A 59 -16.48 -3.34 0.54
CA ASP A 59 -16.69 -3.54 -0.89
C ASP A 59 -15.77 -2.65 -1.74
N ILE A 60 -15.59 -1.39 -1.34
CA ILE A 60 -14.63 -0.46 -1.95
C ILE A 60 -13.21 -1.03 -1.85
N ASN A 61 -12.80 -1.52 -0.67
CA ASN A 61 -11.50 -2.13 -0.48
C ASN A 61 -11.29 -3.34 -1.38
N LEU A 62 -12.27 -4.24 -1.41
CA LEU A 62 -12.22 -5.45 -2.22
C LEU A 62 -12.11 -5.14 -3.72
N LYS A 63 -12.89 -4.17 -4.22
CA LYS A 63 -12.83 -3.68 -5.60
C LYS A 63 -11.41 -3.27 -5.98
N TYR A 64 -10.80 -2.39 -5.19
CA TYR A 64 -9.48 -1.84 -5.52
C TYR A 64 -8.32 -2.80 -5.26
N ILE A 65 -8.49 -3.81 -4.39
CA ILE A 65 -7.50 -4.89 -4.26
C ILE A 65 -7.50 -5.78 -5.50
N LYS A 66 -8.67 -6.13 -6.04
CA LYS A 66 -8.78 -6.91 -7.29
C LYS A 66 -8.19 -6.14 -8.48
N GLU A 67 -8.56 -4.87 -8.62
CA GLU A 67 -8.03 -3.99 -9.68
C GLU A 67 -6.50 -3.85 -9.62
N ARG A 68 -5.92 -3.89 -8.42
CA ARG A 68 -4.46 -3.93 -8.23
C ARG A 68 -3.81 -5.22 -8.74
N GLN A 69 -4.50 -6.35 -8.63
CA GLN A 69 -3.98 -7.62 -9.12
C GLN A 69 -3.99 -7.69 -10.65
N GLU A 70 -4.91 -6.97 -11.29
CA GLU A 70 -5.05 -6.92 -12.75
C GLU A 70 -4.13 -5.87 -13.38
N GLN A 71 -3.91 -4.72 -12.72
CA GLN A 71 -3.16 -3.59 -13.26
C GLN A 71 -2.06 -3.10 -12.31
N ALA A 72 -0.82 -3.40 -12.67
CA ALA A 72 0.38 -3.06 -11.89
C ALA A 72 1.10 -1.77 -12.34
N GLU A 73 0.66 -1.15 -13.44
CA GLU A 73 1.30 0.05 -13.97
C GLU A 73 1.26 1.21 -12.97
N ARG A 74 2.29 2.06 -13.01
CA ARG A 74 2.43 3.19 -12.09
C ARG A 74 1.27 4.19 -12.24
N THR A 75 0.91 4.53 -13.47
CA THR A 75 -0.19 5.47 -13.75
C THR A 75 -1.52 4.91 -13.25
N ALA A 76 -1.83 3.66 -13.57
CA ALA A 76 -3.01 2.96 -13.06
C ALA A 76 -3.05 2.92 -11.53
N THR A 77 -1.89 2.75 -10.89
CA THR A 77 -1.79 2.77 -9.42
C THR A 77 -2.16 4.13 -8.82
N ILE A 78 -1.66 5.22 -9.40
CA ILE A 78 -1.98 6.57 -8.94
C ILE A 78 -3.48 6.85 -9.11
N GLU A 79 -4.03 6.55 -10.28
CA GLU A 79 -5.46 6.75 -10.55
C GLU A 79 -6.33 5.94 -9.60
N ARG A 80 -5.96 4.68 -9.35
CA ARG A 80 -6.68 3.80 -8.42
C ARG A 80 -6.73 4.38 -7.01
N ILE A 81 -5.62 4.95 -6.53
CA ILE A 81 -5.58 5.63 -5.22
C ILE A 81 -6.52 6.84 -5.22
N LYS A 82 -6.52 7.66 -6.29
CA LYS A 82 -7.44 8.81 -6.42
C LYS A 82 -8.90 8.36 -6.40
N ARG A 83 -9.27 7.36 -7.21
CA ARG A 83 -10.64 6.84 -7.28
C ARG A 83 -11.09 6.24 -5.95
N LYS A 84 -10.22 5.46 -5.29
CA LYS A 84 -10.49 4.92 -3.95
C LYS A 84 -10.75 6.01 -2.92
N HIS A 85 -10.01 7.11 -3.00
CA HIS A 85 -10.15 8.24 -2.09
C HIS A 85 -11.48 8.98 -2.29
N LEU A 86 -11.91 9.16 -3.55
CA LEU A 86 -13.23 9.72 -3.88
C LEU A 86 -14.36 8.82 -3.39
N ASP A 87 -14.24 7.50 -3.59
CA ASP A 87 -15.24 6.52 -3.12
C ASP A 87 -15.35 6.54 -1.59
N TYR A 88 -14.25 6.72 -0.87
CA TYR A 88 -14.28 6.93 0.59
C TYR A 88 -14.96 8.23 0.99
N GLN A 89 -14.67 9.34 0.29
CA GLN A 89 -15.28 10.63 0.57
C GLN A 89 -16.81 10.60 0.42
N ALA A 90 -17.32 9.78 -0.51
CA ALA A 90 -18.76 9.63 -0.73
C ALA A 90 -19.48 8.86 0.40
N VAL A 91 -18.75 8.06 1.19
CA VAL A 91 -19.32 7.18 2.22
C VAL A 91 -19.13 7.74 3.62
N LEU A 92 -17.98 8.38 3.86
CA LEU A 92 -17.62 8.92 5.15
C LEU A 92 -18.25 10.29 5.37
N THR A 93 -18.56 10.61 6.63
CA THR A 93 -18.88 12.00 6.98
C THR A 93 -17.66 12.88 6.78
N ARG A 94 -17.87 14.19 6.65
CA ARG A 94 -16.76 15.15 6.53
C ARG A 94 -15.73 15.00 7.65
N VAL A 95 -16.16 14.86 8.90
CA VAL A 95 -15.27 14.69 10.06
C VAL A 95 -14.49 13.38 9.98
N GLN A 96 -15.15 12.27 9.66
CA GLN A 96 -14.48 10.96 9.49
C GLN A 96 -13.43 11.02 8.38
N TYR A 97 -13.75 11.67 7.26
CA TYR A 97 -12.85 11.81 6.13
C TYR A 97 -11.65 12.73 6.43
N GLU A 98 -11.84 13.82 7.17
CA GLU A 98 -10.75 14.68 7.63
C GLU A 98 -9.79 13.93 8.57
N ILE A 99 -10.32 13.07 9.46
CA ILE A 99 -9.49 12.21 10.31
C ILE A 99 -8.70 11.21 9.47
N LEU A 100 -9.35 10.59 8.48
CA LEU A 100 -8.69 9.68 7.55
C LEU A 100 -7.54 10.37 6.82
N GLN A 101 -7.76 11.57 6.27
CA GLN A 101 -6.73 12.35 5.58
C GLN A 101 -5.54 12.66 6.49
N LYS A 102 -5.79 13.17 7.71
CA LYS A 102 -4.73 13.43 8.69
C LYS A 102 -3.91 12.17 9.00
N GLN A 103 -4.57 11.01 9.08
CA GLN A 103 -3.86 9.76 9.33
C GLN A 103 -3.01 9.32 8.13
N CYS A 104 -3.46 9.58 6.90
CA CYS A 104 -2.69 9.35 5.68
C CYS A 104 -1.49 10.31 5.58
N GLU A 105 -1.62 11.55 6.02
CA GLU A 105 -0.52 12.52 6.08
C GLU A 105 0.54 12.11 7.13
N ASN A 106 0.10 11.64 8.29
CA ASN A 106 0.96 11.27 9.41
C ASN A 106 1.62 9.89 9.27
N SER A 107 1.16 9.06 8.33
CA SER A 107 1.62 7.68 8.19
C SER A 107 2.22 7.40 6.80
N ARG A 108 3.08 6.37 6.70
CA ARG A 108 3.38 5.68 5.42
C ARG A 108 2.17 4.88 4.88
N VAL A 109 0.96 5.16 5.36
CA VAL A 109 -0.26 4.57 4.81
C VAL A 109 -0.46 5.25 3.47
N HIS A 110 -0.29 4.49 2.40
CA HIS A 110 -0.36 4.98 1.03
C HIS A 110 -1.81 5.29 0.64
N CYS A 111 -2.40 6.28 1.30
CA CYS A 111 -3.55 7.03 0.84
C CYS A 111 -3.07 8.44 0.54
N GLN A 112 -2.19 8.56 -0.45
CA GLN A 112 -1.82 9.85 -1.02
C GLN A 112 -2.88 10.21 -2.07
N PRO A 113 -3.91 11.01 -1.75
CA PRO A 113 -4.60 11.73 -2.80
C PRO A 113 -3.61 12.71 -3.42
N ALA A 114 -3.68 12.89 -4.73
CA ALA A 114 -2.83 13.80 -5.47
C ALA A 114 -3.20 15.27 -5.21
N VAL A 115 -3.09 15.73 -3.96
CA VAL A 115 -3.43 17.11 -3.56
C VAL A 115 -2.19 18.02 -3.59
N HIS A 116 -0.98 17.49 -3.83
CA HIS A 116 0.22 18.33 -3.96
C HIS A 116 0.70 18.60 -5.40
N GLU A 117 -0.04 18.18 -6.43
CA GLU A 117 0.30 18.50 -7.84
C GLU A 117 -0.44 19.73 -8.37
N GLN A 118 -0.83 20.67 -7.50
CA GLN A 118 -1.31 21.99 -7.90
C GLN A 118 -0.61 23.14 -7.16
N ALA A 119 0.25 22.87 -6.18
CA ALA A 119 1.05 23.89 -5.49
C ALA A 119 2.49 24.03 -6.04
N ALA A 120 2.98 23.08 -6.83
CA ALA A 120 4.34 23.10 -7.38
C ALA A 120 4.46 23.80 -8.75
N ALA A 121 3.34 24.12 -9.41
CA ALA A 121 3.33 24.74 -10.73
C ALA A 121 3.56 26.27 -10.72
N VAL A 122 3.81 26.88 -9.56
CA VAL A 122 3.95 28.35 -9.41
C VAL A 122 5.40 28.81 -9.21
N TYR A 123 6.39 27.89 -9.09
CA TYR A 123 7.79 28.27 -8.86
C TYR A 123 8.79 27.82 -9.93
N THR A 124 8.35 27.53 -11.15
CA THR A 124 9.27 27.27 -12.28
C THR A 124 8.92 28.09 -13.51
N THR A 125 9.00 29.41 -13.38
CA THR A 125 9.36 30.30 -14.49
C THR A 125 10.52 31.17 -14.04
N GLN A 126 11.73 30.67 -14.23
CA GLN A 126 12.90 31.48 -14.51
C GLN A 126 13.61 30.89 -15.73
N TYR A 127 13.39 31.54 -16.87
CA TYR A 127 14.39 31.76 -17.91
C TYR A 127 14.22 33.20 -18.36
#